data_AF-A0A937JA86-F1
#
_entry.id   AF-A0A937JA86-F1
#
_cell.length_a   1.000
_cell.length_b   1.000
_cell.length_c   1.000
_cell.angle_alpha   90.00
_cell.angle_beta   90.00
_cell.angle_gamma   90.00
#
_symmetry.space_group_name_H-M   'P 1'
#
loop_
_entity.id
_entity.type
_entity.pdbx_description
1 polymer ?
#
loop_
_entity_poly.entity_id
_entity_poly.type
_entity_poly.pdbx_seq_one_letter_code
_entity_poly.pdbx_strand_id
1 'polypeptide(L)' 'MIEVILGIIVLSGSFALLAIGVITNNKPIEGSCGGIANLDDGAPCQICGRTTEGCDS' A
#
# COMPACT_ATOMS: atom_id res chain seq x y z
N MET A 1 0.18 -7.14 33.57
CA MET A 1 1.53 -7.10 32.96
C MET A 1 1.59 -7.93 31.68
N ILE A 2 1.22 -9.21 31.72
CA ILE A 2 1.20 -10.07 30.52
C ILE A 2 0.30 -9.54 29.39
N GLU A 3 -0.89 -9.02 29.71
CA GLU A 3 -1.82 -8.51 28.69
C GLU A 3 -1.29 -7.33 27.89
N VAL A 4 -0.63 -6.38 28.57
CA VAL A 4 0.00 -5.22 27.91
C VAL A 4 1.14 -5.67 27.01
N ILE A 5 1.94 -6.64 27.47
CA ILE A 5 3.04 -7.23 26.69
C ILE A 5 2.49 -7.94 25.45
N LEU A 6 1.43 -8.74 25.61
CA LEU A 6 0.76 -9.43 24.50
C LEU A 6 0.20 -8.45 23.48
N GLY A 7 -0.43 -7.36 23.94
CA GLY A 7 -0.94 -6.30 23.06
C GLY A 7 0.16 -5.65 22.23
N ILE A 8 1.30 -5.33 22.84
CA ILE A 8 2.45 -4.75 22.13
C ILE A 8 3.02 -5.73 21.09
N ILE A 9 3.15 -7.01 21.43
CA ILE A 9 3.65 -8.04 20.51
C ILE A 9 2.71 -8.20 19.30
N VAL A 10 1.41 -8.29 19.52
CA VAL A 10 0.43 -8.44 18.43
C VAL A 10 0.42 -7.20 17.52
N LEU A 11 0.43 -6.01 18.11
CA LEU A 11 0.44 -4.76 17.35
C LEU A 11 1.71 -4.63 16.50
N SER A 12 2.88 -4.77 17.13
CA SER A 12 4.17 -4.70 16.43
C SER A 12 4.31 -5.80 15.37
N GLY A 13 3.87 -7.02 15.67
CA GLY A 13 3.86 -8.12 14.71
C GLY A 13 2.96 -7.85 13.49
N SER A 14 1.81 -7.21 13.68
CA SER A 14 0.91 -6.83 12.59
C SER A 14 1.57 -5.83 11.64
N PHE A 15 2.23 -4.81 12.18
CA PHE A 15 2.99 -3.85 11.35
C PHE A 15 4.18 -4.49 10.65
N ALA A 16 4.89 -5.41 11.33
CA ALA A 16 5.99 -6.15 10.72
C ALA A 16 5.51 -7.00 9.54
N LEU A 17 4.39 -7.72 9.69
CA LEU A 17 3.80 -8.52 8.62
C LEU A 17 3.33 -7.65 7.44
N LEU A 18 2.72 -6.50 7.70
CA LEU A 18 2.35 -5.53 6.66
C LEU A 18 3.58 -5.03 5.90
N ALA A 19 4.65 -4.65 6.61
CA ALA A 19 5.89 -4.18 6.00
C ALA A 19 6.54 -5.28 5.14
N ILE A 20 6.64 -6.50 5.66
CA ILE A 20 7.15 -7.65 4.92
C ILE A 20 6.30 -7.86 3.66
N GLY A 21 4.98 -7.91 3.81
CA GLY A 21 4.04 -8.10 2.70
C GLY A 21 4.24 -7.09 1.56
N VAL A 22 4.32 -5.80 1.90
CA VAL A 22 4.57 -4.72 0.93
C VAL A 22 5.93 -4.87 0.24
N ILE A 23 6.99 -5.19 1.00
CA ILE A 23 8.33 -5.37 0.44
C ILE A 23 8.39 -6.59 -0.48
N THR A 24 7.78 -7.73 -0.11
CA THR A 24 7.75 -8.91 -0.98
C THR A 24 6.95 -8.67 -2.25
N ASN A 25 5.84 -7.94 -2.17
CA ASN A 25 4.99 -7.72 -3.34
C ASN A 25 5.63 -6.71 -4.31
N ASN A 26 6.51 -5.81 -3.83
CA ASN A 26 7.14 -4.71 -4.60
C ASN A 26 6.14 -3.87 -5.43
N LYS A 27 4.85 -4.03 -5.15
CA LYS A 27 3.77 -3.32 -5.81
C LYS A 27 3.54 -2.01 -5.07
N PRO A 28 3.29 -0.92 -5.80
CA PRO A 28 2.80 0.30 -5.16
C PRO A 28 1.50 -0.02 -4.42
N ILE A 29 1.28 0.62 -3.27
CA ILE A 29 0.05 0.44 -2.50
C ILE A 29 -1.13 0.78 -3.41
N GLU A 30 -1.99 -0.20 -3.68
CA GLU A 30 -3.08 -0.13 -4.67
C GLU A 30 -4.10 0.99 -4.38
N GLY A 31 -4.05 1.58 -3.18
CA GLY A 31 -4.83 2.76 -2.79
C GLY A 31 -4.46 4.08 -3.48
N SER A 32 -3.33 4.19 -4.20
CA SER A 32 -2.98 5.42 -4.93
C SER A 32 -3.50 5.47 -6.38
N CYS A 33 -3.86 4.34 -6.99
CA CYS A 33 -4.30 4.28 -8.39
C CYS A 33 -5.84 4.20 -8.55
N GLY A 34 -6.57 4.06 -7.44
CA GLY A 34 -8.03 3.82 -7.43
C GLY A 34 -8.91 4.98 -7.93
N GLY A 35 -8.35 6.17 -8.14
CA GLY A 35 -9.06 7.31 -8.75
C GLY A 35 -8.71 7.56 -10.21
N ILE A 36 -7.59 7.01 -10.70
CA ILE A 36 -7.05 7.32 -12.04
C ILE A 36 -7.79 6.53 -13.14
N ALA A 37 -8.40 5.40 -12.79
CA ALA A 37 -9.27 4.62 -13.69
C ALA A 37 -10.54 5.38 -14.13
N ASN A 38 -10.89 6.49 -13.46
CA ASN A 38 -12.01 7.36 -13.83
C ASN A 38 -11.54 8.68 -14.47
N LEU A 39 -10.24 8.88 -14.69
CA LEU A 39 -9.73 10.01 -15.48
C LEU A 39 -9.71 9.61 -16.96
N ASP A 40 -10.28 10.45 -17.81
CA ASP A 40 -10.27 10.28 -19.26
C ASP A 40 -8.84 10.00 -19.78
N ASP A 41 -8.67 8.91 -20.53
CA ASP A 41 -7.49 8.58 -21.33
C ASP A 41 -6.13 8.53 -20.61
N GLY A 42 -6.07 7.90 -19.43
CA GLY A 42 -4.76 7.56 -18.83
C GLY A 42 -3.95 8.78 -18.41
N ALA A 43 -4.63 9.90 -18.12
CA ALA A 43 -3.99 11.12 -17.65
C ALA A 43 -3.11 10.83 -16.42
N PRO A 44 -1.87 11.34 -16.37
CA PRO A 44 -0.96 11.09 -15.26
C PRO A 44 -1.53 11.69 -13.97
N CYS A 45 -1.35 10.99 -12.85
CA CYS A 45 -1.73 11.49 -11.54
C CYS A 45 -1.06 12.85 -11.29
N GLN A 46 -1.82 13.93 -11.06
CA GLN A 46 -1.26 15.27 -10.85
C GLN A 46 -0.35 15.39 -9.60
N ILE A 47 -0.43 14.43 -8.68
CA ILE A 47 0.38 14.40 -7.45
C ILE A 47 1.73 13.71 -7.68
N CYS A 48 1.77 12.61 -8.43
CA CYS A 48 2.97 11.78 -8.57
C CYS A 48 3.41 11.50 -10.02
N GLY A 49 2.68 12.02 -11.01
CA GLY A 49 2.97 11.93 -12.44
C GLY A 49 2.81 10.54 -13.06
N ARG A 50 2.30 9.54 -12.31
CA ARG A 50 2.21 8.15 -12.77
C ARG A 50 0.93 7.88 -13.57
N THR A 51 1.04 7.11 -14.64
CA THR A 51 -0.06 6.56 -15.45
C THR A 51 -0.46 5.17 -14.94
N THR A 52 -1.60 4.65 -15.42
CA THR A 52 -2.13 3.32 -15.02
C THR A 52 -1.19 2.15 -15.38
N GLU A 53 -0.31 2.34 -16.36
CA GLU A 53 0.67 1.35 -16.84
C GLU A 53 1.66 0.87 -15.77
N GLY A 54 1.83 1.63 -14.68
CA GLY A 54 2.68 1.26 -13.54
C GLY A 54 1.95 0.59 -12.37
N CYS A 55 0.62 0.41 -12.46
CA CYS A 55 -0.21 -0.21 -11.41
C CYS A 55 -0.76 -1.59 -11.80
N ASP A 56 -0.56 -2.03 -13.06
CA ASP A 56 -1.20 -3.22 -13.65
C ASP A 56 -0.26 -4.44 -13.75
N SER A 57 0.48 -4.70 -12.68
CA SER A 57 1.23 -5.95 -12.52
C SER A 57 1.32 -6.35 -11.08
#